data_AF-A0A7L5YQ86-F1
#
_entry.id   AF-A0A7L5YQ86-F1
#
_cell.length_a   1.000
_cell.length_b   1.000
_cell.length_c   1.000
_cell.angle_alpha   90.00
_cell.angle_beta   90.00
_cell.angle_gamma   90.00
#
_symmetry.space_group_name_H-M   'P 1'
#
loop_
_entity.id
_entity.type
_entity.pdbx_description
1 polymer ?
#
loop_
_entity_poly.entity_id
_entity_poly.type
_entity_poly.pdbx_seq_one_letter_code
_entity_poly.pdbx_strand_id
1 'polypeptide(L)' 'MVFASNRDGNSEIYRMLPDGRDQVRLTFTADAWEGSPAGSPDGRWIAYERMDQGDTTYSQIWLMSRDGRGLPC' A
#
# COMPACT_ATOMS: atom_id res chain seq x y z
N MET A 1 -7.96 -5.39 -7.62
CA MET A 1 -7.13 -6.13 -6.64
C MET A 1 -6.08 -5.19 -6.09
N VAL A 2 -5.50 -5.53 -4.93
CA VAL A 2 -4.38 -4.79 -4.33
C VAL A 2 -3.22 -5.76 -4.09
N PHE A 3 -1.99 -5.28 -4.24
CA PHE A 3 -0.79 -6.09 -4.07
C PHE A 3 0.41 -5.19 -3.72
N ALA A 4 1.44 -5.76 -3.10
CA ALA A 4 2.69 -5.07 -2.82
C ALA A 4 3.72 -5.36 -3.93
N SER A 5 4.54 -4.38 -4.28
CA SER A 5 5.62 -4.55 -5.25
C SER A 5 6.80 -3.63 -4.94
N ASN A 6 8.01 -4.15 -5.15
CA ASN A 6 9.28 -3.43 -4.94
C ASN A 6 9.87 -2.86 -6.25
N ARG A 7 9.05 -2.72 -7.30
CA ARG A 7 9.50 -2.31 -8.64
C ARG A 7 10.07 -0.89 -8.72
N ASP A 8 9.76 -0.05 -7.73
CA ASP A 8 10.16 1.35 -7.68
C ASP A 8 11.28 1.63 -6.64
N GLY A 9 11.97 0.58 -6.18
CA GLY A 9 13.13 0.69 -5.27
C GLY A 9 12.84 0.41 -3.81
N ASN A 10 11.59 0.56 -3.36
CA ASN A 10 11.09 0.12 -2.05
C ASN A 10 9.73 -0.59 -2.22
N SER A 11 9.30 -1.33 -1.20
CA SER A 11 8.02 -2.05 -1.25
C SER A 11 6.86 -1.09 -1.05
N GLU A 12 5.99 -1.03 -2.05
CA GLU A 12 4.90 -0.08 -2.12
C GLU A 12 3.60 -0.82 -2.48
N ILE A 13 2.44 -0.24 -2.13
CA ILE A 13 1.13 -0.80 -2.43
C ILE A 13 0.62 -0.30 -3.78
N TYR A 14 0.08 -1.24 -4.56
CA TYR A 14 -0.49 -1.00 -5.88
C TYR A 14 -1.91 -1.54 -5.95
N ARG A 15 -2.70 -0.96 -6.86
CA ARG A 15 -3.95 -1.54 -7.35
C ARG A 15 -3.84 -1.95 -8.80
N MET A 16 -4.67 -2.90 -9.20
CA MET A 16 -4.85 -3.30 -10.59
C MET A 16 -6.26 -3.80 -10.87
N LEU A 17 -6.63 -3.86 -12.15
CA LEU A 17 -7.79 -4.59 -12.61
C LEU A 17 -7.63 -6.10 -12.39
N PRO A 18 -8.73 -6.88 -12.31
CA PRO A 18 -8.66 -8.33 -12.12
C PRO A 18 -7.90 -9.08 -13.22
N ASP A 19 -7.81 -8.49 -14.41
CA ASP A 19 -7.04 -9.01 -15.55
C ASP A 19 -5.56 -8.60 -15.52
N GLY A 20 -5.11 -7.93 -14.46
CA GLY A 20 -3.72 -7.50 -14.26
C GLY A 20 -3.35 -6.19 -14.94
N ARG A 21 -4.27 -5.55 -15.68
CA ARG A 21 -4.04 -4.24 -16.32
C ARG A 21 -4.24 -3.08 -15.35
N ASP A 22 -3.93 -1.87 -15.82
CA ASP A 22 -4.06 -0.60 -15.11
C ASP A 22 -3.45 -0.64 -13.69
N GLN A 23 -2.19 -1.06 -13.63
CA GLN A 23 -1.45 -1.10 -12.38
C GLN A 23 -1.11 0.33 -11.96
N VAL A 24 -1.60 0.75 -10.79
CA VAL A 24 -1.41 2.11 -10.26
C VAL A 24 -0.83 2.02 -8.86
N ARG A 25 0.27 2.76 -8.62
CA ARG A 25 0.90 2.94 -7.31
C ARG A 25 0.00 3.79 -6.41
N LEU A 26 -0.16 3.38 -5.14
CA LEU A 26 -1.03 4.03 -4.17
C LEU A 26 -0.26 4.67 -3.00
N THR A 27 0.87 4.11 -2.61
CA THR A 27 1.76 4.64 -1.56
C THR A 27 3.02 5.24 -2.21
N PHE A 28 3.67 6.20 -1.58
CA PHE A 28 4.82 6.93 -2.12
C PHE A 28 5.88 7.23 -1.05
N THR A 29 6.04 6.31 -0.12
CA THR A 29 6.74 6.52 1.15
C THR A 29 8.13 5.89 1.09
N ALA A 30 9.09 6.65 0.56
CA ALA A 30 10.45 6.17 0.27
C ALA A 30 11.19 5.56 1.48
N ASP A 31 10.95 6.10 2.68
CA ASP A 31 11.59 5.66 3.92
C ASP A 31 10.80 4.60 4.68
N ALA A 32 9.90 3.89 3.99
CA ALA A 32 9.11 2.82 4.57
C ALA A 32 9.06 1.60 3.65
N TRP A 33 8.73 0.47 4.27
CA TRP A 33 8.32 -0.75 3.60
C TRP A 33 6.83 -0.94 3.83
N GLU A 34 6.04 -0.99 2.76
CA GLU A 34 4.63 -1.39 2.82
C GLU A 34 4.38 -2.77 2.23
N GLY A 35 3.55 -3.55 2.91
CA GLY A 35 3.24 -4.92 2.50
C GLY A 35 1.88 -5.43 2.98
N SER A 36 1.61 -6.69 2.64
CA SER A 36 0.43 -7.44 3.08
C SER A 36 -0.92 -6.71 2.88
N PRO A 37 -1.20 -6.10 1.71
CA PRO A 37 -2.41 -5.31 1.55
C PRO A 37 -3.67 -6.17 1.47
N ALA A 38 -4.75 -5.68 2.09
CA ALA A 38 -6.07 -6.28 2.06
C ALA A 38 -7.14 -5.20 1.76
N GLY A 39 -7.99 -5.44 0.76
CA GLY A 39 -9.13 -4.58 0.47
C GLY A 39 -10.33 -4.89 1.37
N SER A 40 -11.05 -3.86 1.82
CA SER A 40 -12.30 -4.07 2.56
C SER A 40 -13.39 -4.67 1.66
N PRO A 41 -14.34 -5.45 2.23
CA PRO A 41 -15.43 -6.05 1.45
C PRO A 41 -16.34 -5.02 0.78
N ASP A 42 -16.54 -3.85 1.40
CA ASP A 42 -17.29 -2.73 0.83
C ASP A 42 -16.50 -1.92 -0.21
N GLY A 43 -15.24 -2.28 -0.43
CA GLY A 43 -14.36 -1.67 -1.43
C GLY A 43 -13.94 -0.24 -1.13
N ARG A 44 -14.15 0.27 0.09
CA ARG A 44 -13.79 1.64 0.47
C ARG A 44 -12.36 1.78 0.96
N TRP A 45 -11.83 0.74 1.58
CA TRP A 45 -10.57 0.81 2.32
C TRP A 45 -9.57 -0.24 1.85
N ILE A 46 -8.31 0.05 2.09
CA ILE A 46 -7.19 -0.87 1.99
C ILE A 46 -6.45 -0.82 3.32
N ALA A 47 -6.35 -1.95 4.00
CA ALA A 47 -5.46 -2.14 5.13
C ALA A 47 -4.12 -2.68 4.64
N TYR A 48 -3.01 -2.27 5.22
CA TYR A 48 -1.68 -2.76 4.89
C TYR A 48 -0.73 -2.62 6.07
N GLU A 49 0.34 -3.42 6.05
CA GLU A 49 1.43 -3.31 7.00
C GLU A 49 2.41 -2.23 6.54
N ARG A 50 2.88 -1.40 7.47
CA ARG A 50 3.94 -0.43 7.23
C ARG A 50 5.02 -0.59 8.28
N MET A 51 6.27 -0.59 7.83
CA MET A 51 7.44 -0.55 8.69
C MET A 51 8.34 0.60 8.23
N ASP A 52 8.53 1.60 9.09
CA ASP A 52 9.40 2.73 8.78
C ASP A 52 10.87 2.35 8.97
N GLN A 53 11.76 2.75 8.06
CA GLN A 53 13.18 2.41 8.15
C GLN A 53 13.85 2.95 9.42
N GLY A 54 13.35 4.06 9.97
CA GLY A 54 13.84 4.64 11.22
C GLY A 54 13.37 3.92 12.48
N ASP A 55 12.32 3.08 12.39
CA ASP A 55 11.80 2.27 13.49
C ASP A 55 11.29 0.93 12.95
N THR A 56 12.22 0.01 12.78
CA THR A 56 11.92 -1.37 12.34
C THR A 56 11.49 -2.27 13.50
N THR A 57 11.29 -1.72 14.69
CA THR A 57 10.96 -2.51 15.90
C THR A 57 9.52 -3.02 15.84
N TYR A 58 8.64 -2.27 15.19
CA TYR A 58 7.22 -2.58 15.12
C TYR A 58 6.65 -2.33 13.72
N SER A 59 5.99 -3.35 13.17
CA SER A 59 5.10 -3.15 12.03
C SER A 59 3.80 -2.49 12.52
N GLN A 60 3.35 -1.47 11.79
CA GLN A 60 2.09 -0.78 12.02
C GLN A 60 1.05 -1.23 11.01
N ILE A 61 -0.22 -1.25 11.42
CA ILE A 61 -1.34 -1.46 10.51
C ILE A 61 -1.90 -0.09 10.11
N TRP A 62 -1.85 0.19 8.81
CA TRP A 62 -2.34 1.43 8.22
C TRP A 62 -3.61 1.18 7.40
N LEU A 63 -4.44 2.21 7.30
CA LEU A 63 -5.67 2.20 6.51
C LEU A 63 -5.62 3.37 5.51
N MET A 64 -5.92 3.10 4.25
CA MET A 64 -6.10 4.14 3.23
C MET A 64 -7.38 3.92 2.44
N SER A 65 -7.90 5.00 1.84
CA SER A 65 -8.96 4.88 0.83
C SER A 65 -8.48 4.05 -0.36
N ARG A 66 -9.39 3.29 -0.98
CA ARG A 66 -9.09 2.47 -2.16
C ARG A 66 -8.51 3.27 -3.34
N ASP A 67 -8.82 4.55 -3.42
CA ASP A 67 -8.29 5.42 -4.47
C ASP A 67 -6.86 5.92 -4.19
N GLY A 68 -6.30 5.63 -3.01
CA GLY A 68 -5.00 6.12 -2.55
C GLY A 68 -5.03 7.57 -2.05
N ARG A 69 -6.20 8.22 -2.03
CA ARG A 69 -6.33 9.59 -1.52
C ARG A 69 -6.52 9.54 -0.01
N GLY A 70 -5.54 10.05 0.73
CA GLY A 70 -5.58 10.06 2.20
C GLY A 70 -4.22 10.06 2.87
N LEU A 71 -3.12 9.88 2.12
CA LEU A 71 -1.79 10.12 2.65
C LEU A 71 -1.56 11.64 2.71
N PRO A 72 -1.24 12.23 3.88
CA PRO A 72 -0.74 13.58 3.93
C PRO A 72 0.56 13.64 3.11
N CYS A 73 0.67 14.71 2.32
CA CYS A 73 1.87 15.08 1.57
C CYS A 73 3.11 15.21 2.46
#